data_AF-D7DC55-F1
#
_entry.id   AF-D7DC55-F1
#
_cell.length_a   1.000
_cell.length_b   1.000
_cell.length_c   1.000
_cell.angle_alpha   90.00
_cell.angle_beta   90.00
_cell.angle_gamma   90.00
#
_symmetry.space_group_name_H-M   'P 1'
#
loop_
_entity.id
_entity.type
_entity.pdbx_description
1 polymer ?
#
loop_
_entity_poly.entity_id
_entity_poly.type
_entity_poly.pdbx_seq_one_letter_code
_entity_poly.pdbx_strand_id
1 'polypeptide(L)'
;MQGEDALPKRLRLSSRRDVERRLREIIWILKDKHKTIHYIGEKTLDPTTLYSTQKYLESDKMGLVLREVLFHGYDSPIIVIRGIMSRYYIIDGHHRARVMLWLRRKVKSLILNIPDYKPRVSVPIWEIELLNPPEKISSWLNTWRHIANIIRFIEKKHGGIAYVWKDKLVIKELISTQKIVPAHPRKIVEEPILVYNYSKDYYVIDGHTRACTKLLRGEETILSVVFTLEKKIGLIDTAIKLGKQRFSEEICSRLSPPCHSVYFCVYLCPQ
;
A
#
# COMPACT_ATOMS: atom_id res chain seq x y z
N MET A 1 6.00 -5.91 24.19
CA MET A 1 7.00 -5.36 23.26
C MET A 1 7.74 -6.52 22.60
N GLN A 2 7.37 -6.93 21.40
CA GLN A 2 8.15 -7.92 20.62
C GLN A 2 9.15 -7.15 19.75
N GLY A 3 10.41 -7.59 19.77
CA GLY A 3 11.54 -6.89 19.16
C GLY A 3 11.27 -6.48 17.72
N GLU A 4 11.42 -5.19 17.44
CA GLU A 4 11.63 -4.72 16.08
C GLU A 4 13.01 -5.23 15.65
N ASP A 5 13.04 -6.38 14.98
CA ASP A 5 14.22 -6.78 14.22
C ASP A 5 14.64 -5.58 13.36
N ALA A 6 15.92 -5.19 13.46
CA ALA A 6 16.43 -4.02 12.78
C ALA A 6 16.09 -4.09 11.28
N LEU A 7 15.29 -3.14 10.80
CA LEU A 7 14.86 -3.14 9.41
C LEU A 7 16.08 -3.05 8.47
N PRO A 8 16.12 -3.85 7.39
CA PRO A 8 17.10 -3.70 6.33
C PRO A 8 17.30 -2.24 5.90
N LYS A 9 18.53 -1.83 5.61
CA LYS A 9 18.87 -0.44 5.24
C LYS A 9 17.98 0.14 4.13
N ARG A 10 17.56 -0.69 3.17
CA ARG A 10 16.66 -0.29 2.08
C ARG A 10 15.26 0.13 2.55
N LEU A 11 14.79 -0.41 3.67
CA LEU A 11 13.50 -0.10 4.30
C LEU A 11 13.57 1.11 5.23
N ARG A 12 14.75 1.72 5.42
CA ARG A 12 14.87 2.98 6.15
C ARG A 12 14.02 4.07 5.47
N LEU A 13 13.21 4.73 6.29
CA LEU A 13 12.44 5.90 5.90
C LEU A 13 13.25 7.17 6.08
N SER A 14 13.06 8.12 5.17
CA SER A 14 13.82 9.36 5.14
C SER A 14 13.10 10.41 5.97
N SER A 15 13.76 10.91 7.02
CA SER A 15 13.29 12.12 7.71
C SER A 15 13.38 13.34 6.80
N ARG A 16 12.75 14.46 7.17
CA ARG A 16 12.91 15.74 6.45
C ARG A 16 14.39 16.13 6.32
N ARG A 17 15.16 15.99 7.41
CA ARG A 17 16.60 16.29 7.42
C ARG A 17 17.39 15.40 6.45
N ASP A 18 17.03 14.12 6.36
CA ASP A 18 17.64 13.21 5.38
C ASP A 18 17.37 13.65 3.94
N VAL A 19 16.13 14.08 3.65
CA VAL A 19 15.75 14.58 2.32
C VAL A 19 16.50 15.87 1.97
N GLU A 20 16.58 16.83 2.89
CA GLU A 20 17.31 18.09 2.67
C GLU A 20 18.81 17.86 2.46
N ARG A 21 19.41 16.92 3.21
CA ARG A 21 20.79 16.49 2.96
C ARG A 21 20.94 15.89 1.57
N ARG A 22 20.04 14.98 1.19
CA ARG A 22 20.08 14.33 -0.12
C ARG A 22 19.84 15.30 -1.27
N LEU A 23 19.05 16.35 -1.08
CA LEU A 23 18.89 17.43 -2.06
C LEU A 23 20.23 18.10 -2.36
N ARG A 24 21.01 18.43 -1.31
CA ARG A 24 22.35 19.03 -1.49
C ARG A 24 23.30 18.09 -2.24
N GLU A 25 23.27 16.81 -1.92
CA GLU A 25 24.06 15.78 -2.64
C GLU A 25 23.65 15.71 -4.11
N ILE A 26 22.36 15.70 -4.42
CA ILE A 26 21.84 15.69 -5.80
C ILE A 26 22.29 16.93 -6.57
N ILE A 27 22.17 18.12 -5.98
CA ILE A 27 22.65 19.37 -6.61
C ILE A 27 24.14 19.25 -6.92
N TRP A 28 24.94 18.77 -5.96
CA TRP A 28 26.38 18.62 -6.14
C TRP A 28 26.75 17.64 -7.26
N ILE A 29 26.05 16.51 -7.38
CA ILE A 29 26.27 15.51 -8.45
C ILE A 29 25.89 16.07 -9.83
N LEU A 30 24.87 16.93 -9.89
CA LEU A 30 24.33 17.43 -11.15
C LEU A 30 25.02 18.69 -11.68
N LYS A 31 25.74 19.43 -10.82
CA LYS A 31 26.37 20.72 -11.17
C LYS A 31 27.32 20.62 -12.37
N ASP A 32 28.02 19.50 -12.52
CA ASP A 32 29.02 19.31 -13.59
C ASP A 32 28.37 18.91 -14.92
N LYS A 33 27.11 18.43 -14.88
CA LYS A 33 26.38 17.93 -16.05
C LYS A 33 25.41 18.96 -16.63
N HIS A 34 24.93 19.86 -15.79
CA HIS A 34 23.90 20.81 -16.15
C HIS A 34 24.37 22.24 -15.90
N LYS A 35 24.31 23.07 -16.93
CA LYS A 35 24.74 24.47 -16.85
C LYS A 35 23.86 25.32 -15.93
N THR A 36 22.61 24.91 -15.73
CA THR A 36 21.61 25.70 -15.02
C THR A 36 20.83 24.82 -14.05
N ILE A 37 20.99 25.07 -12.76
CA ILE A 37 20.23 24.42 -11.69
C ILE A 37 19.68 25.51 -10.78
N HIS A 38 18.36 25.63 -10.72
CA HIS A 38 17.70 26.56 -9.80
C HIS A 38 16.84 25.80 -8.79
N TYR A 39 17.07 26.05 -7.50
CA TYR A 39 16.15 25.58 -6.48
C TYR A 39 14.93 26.49 -6.43
N ILE A 40 13.75 25.96 -6.78
CA ILE A 40 12.49 26.71 -6.82
C ILE A 40 11.89 26.84 -5.40
N GLY A 41 12.27 25.96 -4.48
CA GLY A 41 11.67 25.86 -3.15
C GLY A 41 10.77 24.64 -2.97
N GLU A 42 10.05 24.62 -1.86
CA GLU A 42 9.06 23.60 -1.52
C GLU A 42 7.70 23.97 -2.11
N LYS A 43 7.05 23.02 -2.80
CA LYS A 43 5.69 23.15 -3.32
C LYS A 43 4.92 21.85 -3.16
N THR A 44 3.60 21.93 -3.17
CA THR A 44 2.74 20.74 -3.26
C THR A 44 2.41 20.43 -4.70
N LEU A 45 2.68 19.21 -5.16
CA LEU A 45 2.39 18.75 -6.51
C LEU A 45 1.24 17.74 -6.49
N ASP A 46 0.47 17.70 -7.57
CA ASP A 46 -0.48 16.61 -7.81
C ASP A 46 0.30 15.35 -8.23
N PRO A 47 0.17 14.21 -7.53
CA PRO A 47 0.85 12.99 -7.90
C PRO A 47 0.57 12.53 -9.34
N THR A 48 -0.60 12.84 -9.92
CA THR A 48 -0.96 12.54 -11.32
C THR A 48 -0.16 13.35 -12.35
N THR A 49 0.73 14.24 -11.92
CA THR A 49 1.65 14.96 -12.82
C THR A 49 3.09 14.47 -12.71
N LEU A 50 3.35 13.51 -11.83
CA LEU A 50 4.70 13.05 -11.50
C LEU A 50 5.12 11.85 -12.34
N TYR A 51 6.37 11.90 -12.79
CA TYR A 51 7.04 10.82 -13.50
C TYR A 51 8.11 10.20 -12.60
N SER A 52 8.03 8.89 -12.44
CA SER A 52 9.06 8.08 -11.82
C SER A 52 10.29 7.98 -12.71
N THR A 53 11.45 8.16 -12.11
CA THR A 53 12.77 7.83 -12.68
C THR A 53 13.20 6.38 -12.40
N GLN A 54 12.34 5.60 -11.76
CA GLN A 54 12.50 4.17 -11.48
C GLN A 54 11.51 3.34 -12.30
N LYS A 55 11.90 2.12 -12.69
CA LYS A 55 11.04 1.19 -13.44
C LYS A 55 9.99 0.50 -12.57
N TYR A 56 10.33 0.25 -11.31
CA TYR A 56 9.51 -0.47 -10.35
C TYR A 56 9.72 0.08 -8.94
N LEU A 57 8.76 -0.17 -8.06
CA LEU A 57 8.83 0.10 -6.63
C LEU A 57 8.85 -1.21 -5.86
N GLU A 58 9.75 -1.31 -4.88
CA GLU A 58 9.75 -2.46 -3.96
C GLU A 58 8.45 -2.47 -3.13
N SER A 59 7.74 -3.60 -3.16
CA SER A 59 6.41 -3.76 -2.56
C SER A 59 6.41 -3.75 -1.03
N ASP A 60 7.48 -4.22 -0.38
CA ASP A 60 7.63 -4.14 1.08
C ASP A 60 7.85 -2.71 1.54
N LYS A 61 8.70 -1.95 0.86
CA LYS A 61 8.85 -0.51 1.13
C LYS A 61 7.55 0.23 0.83
N MET A 62 6.80 -0.18 -0.19
CA MET A 62 5.47 0.36 -0.47
C MET A 62 4.50 0.11 0.69
N GLY A 63 4.45 -1.13 1.21
CA GLY A 63 3.66 -1.49 2.38
C GLY A 63 4.06 -0.70 3.63
N LEU A 64 5.36 -0.57 3.88
CA LEU A 64 5.89 0.22 5.00
C LEU A 64 5.48 1.70 4.90
N VAL A 65 5.70 2.33 3.75
CA VAL A 65 5.33 3.74 3.55
C VAL A 65 3.82 3.91 3.69
N LEU A 66 3.01 3.00 3.17
CA LEU A 66 1.56 3.03 3.34
C LEU A 66 1.15 3.01 4.82
N ARG A 67 1.73 2.08 5.60
CA ARG A 67 1.51 2.00 7.06
C ARG A 67 1.83 3.31 7.74
N GLU A 68 3.05 3.82 7.55
CA GLU A 68 3.52 5.00 8.26
C GLU A 68 2.73 6.26 7.91
N VAL A 69 2.32 6.41 6.65
CA VAL A 69 1.49 7.56 6.23
C VAL A 69 0.10 7.45 6.84
N LEU A 70 -0.54 6.29 6.78
CA LEU A 70 -1.91 6.10 7.29
C LEU A 70 -1.96 6.19 8.82
N PHE A 71 -1.05 5.51 9.52
CA PHE A 71 -1.16 5.27 10.95
C PHE A 71 -0.28 6.19 11.80
N HIS A 72 0.87 6.66 11.28
CA HIS A 72 1.86 7.40 12.06
C HIS A 72 2.14 8.82 11.54
N GLY A 73 1.42 9.27 10.51
CA GLY A 73 1.53 10.65 10.01
C GLY A 73 2.85 10.95 9.30
N TYR A 74 3.52 9.95 8.71
CA TYR A 74 4.75 10.15 7.96
C TYR A 74 4.52 11.05 6.74
N ASP A 75 5.13 12.24 6.73
CA ASP A 75 4.89 13.31 5.74
C ASP A 75 6.21 14.00 5.31
N SER A 76 7.22 13.19 4.96
CA SER A 76 8.51 13.70 4.49
C SER A 76 8.46 14.06 3.00
N PRO A 77 8.96 15.24 2.56
CA PRO A 77 8.82 15.70 1.18
C PRO A 77 9.61 14.84 0.19
N ILE A 78 9.15 14.80 -1.06
CA ILE A 78 9.88 14.17 -2.17
C ILE A 78 10.85 15.16 -2.83
N ILE A 79 11.83 14.67 -3.59
CA ILE A 79 12.73 15.52 -4.40
C ILE A 79 12.33 15.37 -5.86
N VAL A 80 12.09 16.50 -6.53
CA VAL A 80 11.61 16.53 -7.91
C VAL A 80 12.49 17.45 -8.74
N ILE A 81 12.80 17.03 -9.96
CA ILE A 81 13.37 17.91 -10.98
C ILE A 81 12.28 18.26 -11.99
N ARG A 82 12.05 19.56 -12.19
CA ARG A 82 11.33 20.08 -13.36
C ARG A 82 12.32 20.08 -14.54
N GLY A 83 12.12 19.14 -15.46
CA GLY A 83 13.01 18.89 -16.59
C GLY A 83 12.44 19.30 -17.94
N ILE A 84 12.88 18.59 -18.98
CA ILE A 84 12.43 18.80 -20.36
C ILE A 84 10.90 18.75 -20.47
N MET A 85 10.34 19.57 -21.35
CA MET A 85 8.88 19.73 -21.52
C MET A 85 8.15 20.15 -20.24
N SER A 86 8.85 20.78 -19.28
CA SER A 86 8.30 21.15 -17.97
C SER A 86 7.74 20.00 -17.14
N ARG A 87 8.18 18.75 -17.38
CA ARG A 87 7.74 17.58 -16.63
C ARG A 87 8.41 17.49 -15.26
N TYR A 88 7.68 16.94 -14.29
CA TYR A 88 8.16 16.73 -12.93
C TYR A 88 8.65 15.29 -12.74
N TYR A 89 9.96 15.13 -12.63
CA TYR A 89 10.64 13.85 -12.45
C TYR A 89 11.02 13.62 -10.99
N ILE A 90 10.51 12.56 -10.39
CA ILE A 90 10.83 12.19 -9.01
C ILE A 90 12.27 11.65 -8.97
N ILE A 91 13.13 12.24 -8.17
CA ILE A 91 14.51 11.77 -7.95
C ILE A 91 14.62 10.96 -6.67
N ASP A 92 13.85 11.35 -5.66
CA ASP A 92 13.71 10.59 -4.42
C ASP A 92 12.28 10.70 -3.89
N GLY A 93 11.80 9.60 -3.28
CA GLY A 93 10.48 9.53 -2.67
C GLY A 93 9.38 8.95 -3.57
N HIS A 94 9.73 8.09 -4.53
CA HIS A 94 8.75 7.46 -5.44
C HIS A 94 7.63 6.70 -4.71
N HIS A 95 7.96 5.91 -3.67
CA HIS A 95 6.96 5.24 -2.83
C HIS A 95 6.00 6.22 -2.15
N ARG A 96 6.51 7.36 -1.66
CA ARG A 96 5.68 8.41 -1.02
C ARG A 96 4.75 9.06 -2.03
N ALA A 97 5.24 9.36 -3.22
CA ALA A 97 4.40 9.89 -4.30
C ALA A 97 3.28 8.91 -4.68
N ARG A 98 3.59 7.61 -4.77
CA ARG A 98 2.59 6.57 -5.06
C ARG A 98 1.56 6.41 -3.94
N VAL A 99 1.97 6.48 -2.67
CA VAL A 99 1.02 6.45 -1.54
C VAL A 99 0.14 7.70 -1.55
N MET A 100 0.69 8.90 -1.77
CA MET A 100 -0.13 10.12 -1.84
C MET A 100 -1.14 10.07 -2.99
N LEU A 101 -0.79 9.43 -4.10
CA LEU A 101 -1.73 9.14 -5.19
C LEU A 101 -2.90 8.25 -4.72
N TRP A 102 -2.62 7.17 -3.98
CA TRP A 102 -3.67 6.33 -3.38
C TRP A 102 -4.53 7.08 -2.38
N LEU A 103 -3.96 8.03 -1.63
CA LEU A 103 -4.72 8.85 -0.69
C LEU A 103 -5.50 10.00 -1.36
N ARG A 104 -5.39 10.19 -2.68
CA ARG A 104 -5.88 11.36 -3.42
C ARG A 104 -5.41 12.69 -2.79
N ARG A 105 -4.16 12.72 -2.31
CA ARG A 105 -3.54 13.89 -1.66
C ARG A 105 -2.41 14.46 -2.50
N LYS A 106 -2.23 15.79 -2.44
CA LYS A 106 -1.04 16.43 -2.99
C LYS A 106 0.21 16.02 -2.20
N VAL A 107 1.36 15.98 -2.86
CA VAL A 107 2.64 15.59 -2.25
C VAL A 107 3.57 16.80 -2.10
N LYS A 108 4.09 17.00 -0.88
CA LYS A 108 5.13 18.01 -0.61
C LYS A 108 6.40 17.65 -1.36
N SER A 109 6.96 18.62 -2.08
CA SER A 109 8.05 18.41 -3.03
C SER A 109 9.07 19.53 -2.93
N LEU A 110 10.35 19.17 -2.81
CA LEU A 110 11.48 20.08 -3.00
C LEU A 110 11.84 20.07 -4.49
N ILE A 111 11.74 21.23 -5.15
CA ILE A 111 11.81 21.30 -6.61
C ILE A 111 13.10 21.97 -7.09
N LEU A 112 13.82 21.27 -7.96
CA LEU A 112 14.90 21.81 -8.78
C LEU A 112 14.39 22.08 -10.20
N ASN A 113 14.69 23.23 -10.78
CA ASN A 113 14.50 23.50 -12.20
C ASN A 113 15.80 23.22 -12.93
N ILE A 114 15.77 22.25 -13.85
CA ILE A 114 16.90 21.89 -14.71
C ILE A 114 16.32 21.64 -16.11
N PRO A 115 16.15 22.68 -16.96
CA PRO A 115 15.35 22.60 -18.18
C PRO A 115 15.76 21.51 -19.18
N ASP A 116 17.04 21.16 -19.21
CA ASP A 116 17.64 20.13 -20.07
C ASP A 116 17.66 18.73 -19.43
N TYR A 117 17.18 18.59 -18.18
CA TYR A 117 17.15 17.30 -17.51
C TYR A 117 16.18 16.32 -18.19
N LYS A 118 16.73 15.17 -18.59
CA LYS A 118 15.99 14.03 -19.16
C LYS A 118 16.47 12.73 -18.50
N PRO A 119 15.64 12.06 -17.70
CA PRO A 119 16.03 10.79 -17.08
C PRO A 119 16.04 9.66 -18.11
N ARG A 120 16.81 8.61 -17.83
CA ARG A 120 16.83 7.37 -18.64
C ARG A 120 15.51 6.62 -18.60
N VAL A 121 14.80 6.72 -17.47
CA VAL A 121 13.49 6.11 -17.24
C VAL A 121 12.51 7.22 -16.88
N SER A 122 11.33 7.18 -17.48
CA SER A 122 10.27 8.16 -17.24
C SER A 122 8.93 7.45 -17.36
N VAL A 123 8.41 6.97 -16.24
CA VAL A 123 7.12 6.26 -16.17
C VAL A 123 6.16 7.08 -15.32
N PRO A 124 4.92 7.36 -15.77
CA PRO A 124 3.94 8.00 -14.91
C PRO A 124 3.76 7.26 -13.58
N ILE A 125 3.69 7.98 -12.46
CA ILE A 125 3.65 7.31 -11.14
C ILE A 125 2.42 6.43 -10.93
N TRP A 126 1.33 6.63 -11.68
CA TRP A 126 0.15 5.77 -11.64
C TRP A 126 0.30 4.44 -12.40
N GLU A 127 1.28 4.36 -13.31
CA GLU A 127 1.58 3.18 -14.11
C GLU A 127 2.70 2.32 -13.53
N ILE A 128 3.45 2.83 -12.55
CA ILE A 128 4.62 2.12 -12.02
C ILE A 128 4.26 0.75 -11.44
N GLU A 129 5.17 -0.20 -11.67
CA GLU A 129 5.03 -1.57 -11.22
C GLU A 129 5.53 -1.78 -9.79
N LEU A 130 4.90 -2.74 -9.09
CA LEU A 130 5.42 -3.22 -7.81
C LEU A 130 6.22 -4.50 -8.04
N LEU A 131 7.41 -4.57 -7.47
CA LEU A 131 8.28 -5.74 -7.48
C LEU A 131 8.41 -6.30 -6.07
N ASN A 132 8.28 -7.61 -5.91
CA ASN A 132 8.56 -8.29 -4.65
C ASN A 132 10.05 -8.62 -4.54
N PRO A 133 10.79 -8.02 -3.60
CA PRO A 133 12.16 -8.43 -3.34
C PRO A 133 12.20 -9.87 -2.80
N PRO A 134 13.24 -10.66 -3.14
CA PRO A 134 13.38 -12.05 -2.69
C PRO A 134 13.72 -12.18 -1.19
N GLU A 135 14.07 -11.07 -0.54
CA GLU A 135 14.47 -11.06 0.87
C GLU A 135 13.33 -11.44 1.82
N LYS A 136 13.70 -12.16 2.89
CA LYS A 136 12.78 -12.42 4.00
C LYS A 136 12.61 -11.15 4.83
N ILE A 137 11.36 -10.85 5.15
CA ILE A 137 10.94 -9.71 5.96
C ILE A 137 10.12 -10.21 7.15
N SER A 138 9.95 -9.38 8.17
CA SER A 138 9.11 -9.69 9.32
C SER A 138 7.66 -9.99 8.91
N SER A 139 6.96 -10.78 9.72
CA SER A 139 5.57 -11.19 9.44
C SER A 139 4.60 -10.00 9.32
N TRP A 140 4.80 -8.97 10.15
CA TRP A 140 3.99 -7.75 10.12
C TRP A 140 4.20 -6.99 8.80
N LEU A 141 5.46 -6.82 8.37
CA LEU A 141 5.75 -6.12 7.12
C LEU A 141 5.29 -6.93 5.90
N ASN A 142 5.32 -8.26 6.00
CA ASN A 142 4.76 -9.12 4.97
C ASN A 142 3.24 -8.90 4.78
N THR A 143 2.51 -8.61 5.86
CA THR A 143 1.09 -8.26 5.79
C THR A 143 0.89 -6.97 5.00
N TRP A 144 1.68 -5.93 5.28
CA TRP A 144 1.64 -4.66 4.56
C TRP A 144 2.06 -4.77 3.10
N ARG A 145 3.10 -5.58 2.82
CA ARG A 145 3.51 -5.92 1.44
C ARG A 145 2.35 -6.56 0.68
N HIS A 146 1.66 -7.51 1.32
CA HIS A 146 0.52 -8.19 0.72
C HIS A 146 -0.64 -7.23 0.42
N ILE A 147 -0.96 -6.34 1.38
CA ILE A 147 -1.97 -5.29 1.19
C ILE A 147 -1.65 -4.42 -0.03
N ALA A 148 -0.43 -3.89 -0.12
CA ALA A 148 0.00 -3.06 -1.24
C ALA A 148 -0.11 -3.80 -2.59
N ASN A 149 0.27 -5.08 -2.62
CA ASN A 149 0.17 -5.93 -3.80
C ASN A 149 -1.28 -6.19 -4.22
N ILE A 150 -2.19 -6.48 -3.27
CA ILE A 150 -3.61 -6.68 -3.59
C ILE A 150 -4.21 -5.42 -4.19
N ILE A 151 -3.97 -4.26 -3.58
CA ILE A 151 -4.48 -2.99 -4.10
C ILE A 151 -3.99 -2.78 -5.54
N ARG A 152 -2.68 -2.95 -5.78
CA ARG A 152 -2.12 -2.81 -7.13
C ARG A 152 -2.66 -3.83 -8.12
N PHE A 153 -2.83 -5.07 -7.70
CA PHE A 153 -3.40 -6.13 -8.53
C PHE A 153 -4.82 -5.79 -8.98
N ILE A 154 -5.65 -5.29 -8.05
CA ILE A 154 -7.04 -4.91 -8.34
C ILE A 154 -7.10 -3.69 -9.26
N GLU A 155 -6.26 -2.67 -9.02
CA GLU A 155 -6.10 -1.52 -9.93
C GLU A 155 -5.78 -1.97 -11.36
N LYS A 156 -4.82 -2.88 -11.54
CA LYS A 156 -4.45 -3.39 -12.86
C LYS A 156 -5.56 -4.17 -13.52
N LYS A 157 -6.17 -5.09 -12.77
CA LYS A 157 -7.17 -6.01 -13.30
C LYS A 157 -8.44 -5.30 -13.71
N HIS A 158 -8.84 -4.26 -12.97
CA HIS A 158 -10.09 -3.56 -13.20
C HIS A 158 -9.90 -2.17 -13.82
N GLY A 159 -8.67 -1.67 -13.93
CA GLY A 159 -8.35 -0.31 -14.36
C GLY A 159 -8.62 0.73 -13.26
N GLY A 160 -8.05 1.92 -13.41
CA GLY A 160 -8.22 3.03 -12.47
C GLY A 160 -7.23 3.02 -11.30
N ILE A 161 -7.34 4.04 -10.46
CA ILE A 161 -6.44 4.29 -9.33
C ILE A 161 -7.27 4.12 -8.06
N ALA A 162 -6.79 3.29 -7.14
CA ALA A 162 -7.46 3.06 -5.87
C ALA A 162 -7.45 4.33 -5.02
N TYR A 163 -8.59 4.64 -4.41
CA TYR A 163 -8.64 5.53 -3.27
C TYR A 163 -8.51 4.71 -2.00
N VAL A 164 -7.56 5.03 -1.13
CA VAL A 164 -7.20 4.27 0.08
C VAL A 164 -7.30 5.17 1.31
N TRP A 165 -7.82 4.63 2.42
CA TRP A 165 -7.86 5.31 3.73
C TRP A 165 -7.77 4.31 4.87
N LYS A 166 -7.57 4.82 6.09
CA LYS A 166 -7.71 4.03 7.33
C LYS A 166 -9.10 4.22 7.90
N ASP A 167 -9.65 3.16 8.46
CA ASP A 167 -10.94 3.19 9.14
C ASP A 167 -10.98 2.21 10.31
N LYS A 168 -11.95 2.37 11.20
CA LYS A 168 -12.25 1.44 12.29
C LYS A 168 -13.68 0.95 12.12
N LEU A 169 -13.82 -0.26 11.58
CA LEU A 169 -15.11 -0.79 11.11
C LEU A 169 -15.72 -1.75 12.13
N VAL A 170 -17.06 -1.79 12.20
CA VAL A 170 -17.82 -2.74 13.03
C VAL A 170 -17.74 -4.12 12.41
N ILE A 171 -17.21 -5.11 13.14
CA ILE A 171 -16.91 -6.45 12.58
C ILE A 171 -18.18 -7.14 12.08
N LYS A 172 -19.29 -7.03 12.82
CA LYS A 172 -20.59 -7.65 12.49
C LYS A 172 -21.23 -7.08 11.22
N GLU A 173 -20.80 -5.91 10.74
CA GLU A 173 -21.31 -5.29 9.51
C GLU A 173 -20.49 -5.66 8.26
N LEU A 174 -19.29 -6.20 8.45
CA LEU A 174 -18.40 -6.58 7.36
C LEU A 174 -18.95 -7.78 6.58
N ILE A 175 -18.79 -7.74 5.26
CA ILE A 175 -19.18 -8.81 4.34
C ILE A 175 -17.96 -9.65 3.98
N SER A 176 -18.05 -10.97 4.15
CA SER A 176 -17.00 -11.88 3.74
C SER A 176 -17.01 -12.12 2.23
N THR A 177 -15.85 -12.03 1.59
CA THR A 177 -15.68 -12.43 0.18
C THR A 177 -15.27 -13.89 -0.01
N GLN A 178 -15.14 -14.66 1.08
CA GLN A 178 -14.83 -16.08 1.05
C GLN A 178 -15.65 -16.85 2.09
N LYS A 179 -15.72 -18.17 1.99
CA LYS A 179 -16.27 -18.99 3.06
C LYS A 179 -15.39 -18.82 4.29
N ILE A 180 -15.98 -18.48 5.43
CA ILE A 180 -15.26 -18.35 6.69
C ILE A 180 -14.92 -19.77 7.17
N VAL A 181 -13.63 -20.09 7.19
CA VAL A 181 -13.10 -21.37 7.69
C VAL A 181 -12.42 -21.10 9.03
N PRO A 182 -12.65 -21.96 10.05
CA PRO A 182 -12.01 -21.82 11.35
C PRO A 182 -10.49 -21.76 11.21
N ALA A 183 -9.90 -20.79 11.91
CA ALA A 183 -8.48 -20.60 11.92
C ALA A 183 -7.81 -21.65 12.81
N HIS A 184 -6.72 -22.24 12.33
CA HIS A 184 -5.77 -22.89 13.23
C HIS A 184 -5.12 -21.81 14.11
N PRO A 185 -4.82 -22.11 15.40
CA PRO A 185 -4.19 -21.17 16.31
C PRO A 185 -2.74 -20.92 15.87
N ARG A 186 -2.55 -20.06 14.87
CA ARG A 186 -1.26 -19.47 14.52
C ARG A 186 -1.12 -18.14 15.25
N LYS A 187 0.13 -17.73 15.49
CA LYS A 187 0.47 -16.42 16.04
C LYS A 187 -0.16 -15.33 15.17
N ILE A 188 -1.23 -14.71 15.67
CA ILE A 188 -1.97 -13.69 14.94
C ILE A 188 -1.16 -12.41 14.94
N VAL A 189 -0.95 -11.86 13.75
CA VAL A 189 -0.33 -10.55 13.59
C VAL A 189 -1.43 -9.50 13.80
N GLU A 190 -1.26 -8.62 14.80
CA GLU A 190 -2.17 -7.51 15.11
C GLU A 190 -2.01 -6.36 14.09
N GLU A 191 -2.24 -6.66 12.82
CA GLU A 191 -2.21 -5.70 11.70
C GLU A 191 -3.61 -5.51 11.12
N PRO A 192 -3.92 -4.36 10.48
CA PRO A 192 -5.24 -4.08 9.98
C PRO A 192 -5.66 -5.06 8.88
N ILE A 193 -6.97 -5.27 8.75
CA ILE A 193 -7.55 -6.05 7.65
C ILE A 193 -7.64 -5.19 6.39
N LEU A 194 -7.74 -5.84 5.22
CA LEU A 194 -7.93 -5.15 3.96
C LEU A 194 -9.40 -5.25 3.53
N VAL A 195 -10.02 -4.10 3.26
CA VAL A 195 -11.45 -4.01 2.98
C VAL A 195 -11.68 -3.21 1.71
N TYR A 196 -12.53 -3.73 0.83
CA TYR A 196 -13.02 -3.01 -0.34
C TYR A 196 -14.35 -2.35 -0.03
N ASN A 197 -14.49 -1.05 -0.28
CA ASN A 197 -15.75 -0.34 -0.15
C ASN A 197 -16.45 -0.22 -1.52
N TYR A 198 -17.71 -0.63 -1.57
CA TYR A 198 -18.56 -0.43 -2.75
C TYR A 198 -20.02 -0.24 -2.35
N SER A 199 -20.65 0.83 -2.84
CA SER A 199 -22.06 1.12 -2.60
C SER A 199 -22.43 1.10 -1.10
N LYS A 200 -21.58 1.68 -0.25
CA LYS A 200 -21.68 1.74 1.22
C LYS A 200 -21.43 0.41 1.97
N ASP A 201 -21.31 -0.70 1.25
CA ASP A 201 -20.96 -2.00 1.84
C ASP A 201 -19.42 -2.15 1.94
N TYR A 202 -18.98 -2.86 2.98
CA TYR A 202 -17.57 -3.13 3.27
C TYR A 202 -17.27 -4.63 3.13
N TYR A 203 -16.45 -4.97 2.14
CA TYR A 203 -16.13 -6.36 1.77
C TYR A 203 -14.71 -6.70 2.21
N VAL A 204 -14.53 -7.68 3.10
CA VAL A 204 -13.20 -8.10 3.57
C VAL A 204 -12.50 -8.87 2.48
N ILE A 205 -11.38 -8.34 2.00
CA ILE A 205 -10.55 -8.92 0.93
C ILE A 205 -9.46 -9.80 1.52
N ASP A 206 -8.85 -9.37 2.61
CA ASP A 206 -7.87 -10.15 3.36
C ASP A 206 -8.01 -9.90 4.87
N GLY A 207 -7.68 -10.92 5.67
CA GLY A 207 -7.73 -10.85 7.12
C GLY A 207 -9.01 -11.38 7.78
N HIS A 208 -9.78 -12.25 7.11
CA HIS A 208 -10.99 -12.87 7.68
C HIS A 208 -10.73 -13.58 9.00
N THR A 209 -9.62 -14.33 9.11
CA THR A 209 -9.19 -14.95 10.37
C THR A 209 -8.99 -13.91 11.47
N ARG A 210 -8.36 -12.77 11.16
CA ARG A 210 -8.13 -11.68 12.12
C ARG A 210 -9.44 -11.07 12.60
N ALA A 211 -10.38 -10.84 11.68
CA ALA A 211 -11.72 -10.37 12.01
C ALA A 211 -12.46 -11.36 12.93
N CYS A 212 -12.45 -12.67 12.63
CA CYS A 212 -13.06 -13.67 13.48
C CYS A 212 -12.41 -13.77 14.85
N THR A 213 -11.08 -13.74 14.94
CA THR A 213 -10.41 -13.80 16.25
C THR A 213 -10.74 -12.57 17.10
N LYS A 214 -10.75 -11.37 16.53
CA LYS A 214 -11.17 -10.17 17.26
C LYS A 214 -12.61 -10.28 17.75
N LEU A 215 -13.52 -10.75 16.89
CA LEU A 215 -14.92 -10.97 17.26
C LEU A 215 -15.06 -11.98 18.42
N LEU A 216 -14.37 -13.12 18.35
CA LEU A 216 -14.39 -14.16 19.40
C LEU A 216 -13.72 -13.71 20.71
N ARG A 217 -12.85 -12.68 20.66
CA ARG A 217 -12.29 -12.02 21.84
C ARG A 217 -13.23 -10.95 22.43
N GLY A 218 -14.41 -10.76 21.86
CA GLY A 218 -15.38 -9.74 22.29
C GLY A 218 -15.08 -8.34 21.75
N GLU A 219 -14.17 -8.18 20.79
CA GLU A 219 -13.96 -6.88 20.15
C GLU A 219 -15.08 -6.60 19.13
N GLU A 220 -15.69 -5.43 19.20
CA GLU A 220 -16.77 -5.03 18.28
C GLU A 220 -16.25 -4.46 16.95
N THR A 221 -15.01 -3.95 16.95
CA THR A 221 -14.46 -3.16 15.86
C THR A 221 -13.06 -3.61 15.49
N ILE A 222 -12.66 -3.36 14.24
CA ILE A 222 -11.36 -3.72 13.71
C ILE A 222 -10.74 -2.61 12.87
N LEU A 223 -9.45 -2.35 13.11
CA LEU A 223 -8.67 -1.44 12.28
C LEU A 223 -8.55 -2.01 10.87
N SER A 224 -8.79 -1.16 9.89
CA SER A 224 -8.90 -1.54 8.49
C SER A 224 -8.15 -0.58 7.59
N VAL A 225 -7.48 -1.12 6.58
CA VAL A 225 -7.10 -0.40 5.37
C VAL A 225 -8.26 -0.57 4.40
N VAL A 226 -8.95 0.51 4.12
CA VAL A 226 -10.09 0.50 3.21
C VAL A 226 -9.67 1.09 1.88
N PHE A 227 -10.14 0.51 0.78
CA PHE A 227 -9.94 1.07 -0.54
C PHE A 227 -11.15 0.88 -1.45
N THR A 228 -11.22 1.71 -2.50
CA THR A 228 -12.25 1.60 -3.53
C THR A 228 -11.70 1.99 -4.91
N LEU A 229 -12.27 1.41 -5.96
CA LEU A 229 -12.16 1.90 -7.33
C LEU A 229 -13.46 2.57 -7.82
N GLU A 230 -14.41 2.83 -6.91
CA GLU A 230 -15.73 3.41 -7.21
C GLU A 230 -16.53 2.59 -8.25
N LYS A 231 -16.22 1.30 -8.36
CA LYS A 231 -16.89 0.36 -9.27
C LYS A 231 -17.00 -1.03 -8.67
N LYS A 232 -17.90 -1.82 -9.24
CA LYS A 232 -18.06 -3.22 -8.88
C LYS A 232 -16.87 -4.04 -9.39
N ILE A 233 -16.32 -4.91 -8.53
CA ILE A 233 -15.24 -5.84 -8.88
C ILE A 233 -15.70 -7.28 -8.66
N GLY A 234 -15.04 -8.25 -9.29
CA GLY A 234 -15.49 -9.66 -9.28
C GLY A 234 -15.56 -10.29 -7.88
N LEU A 235 -14.79 -9.79 -6.90
CA LEU A 235 -14.88 -10.23 -5.50
C LEU A 235 -16.24 -9.92 -4.87
N ILE A 236 -16.93 -8.88 -5.34
CA ILE A 236 -18.29 -8.55 -4.89
C ILE A 236 -19.28 -9.58 -5.44
N ASP A 237 -19.12 -10.04 -6.69
CA ASP A 237 -19.95 -11.10 -7.24
C ASP A 237 -19.80 -12.41 -6.44
N THR A 238 -18.58 -12.73 -6.00
CA THR A 238 -18.33 -13.85 -5.09
C THR A 238 -19.08 -13.67 -3.77
N ALA A 239 -18.99 -12.49 -3.15
CA ALA A 239 -19.71 -12.21 -1.91
C ALA A 239 -21.24 -12.33 -2.07
N ILE A 240 -21.78 -11.85 -3.20
CA ILE A 240 -23.21 -11.98 -3.53
C ILE A 240 -23.60 -13.46 -3.67
N LYS A 241 -22.80 -14.27 -4.37
CA LYS A 241 -23.03 -15.72 -4.51
C LYS A 241 -22.97 -16.47 -3.17
N LEU A 242 -22.21 -15.95 -2.21
CA LEU A 242 -22.16 -16.46 -0.83
C LEU A 242 -23.30 -15.92 0.05
N GLY A 243 -24.27 -15.19 -0.53
CA GLY A 243 -25.41 -14.63 0.21
C GLY A 243 -25.04 -13.40 1.05
N LYS A 244 -23.96 -12.68 0.71
CA LYS A 244 -23.41 -11.57 1.49
C LYS A 244 -23.21 -11.92 2.98
N GLN A 245 -22.62 -13.09 3.22
CA GLN A 245 -22.36 -13.59 4.58
C GLN A 245 -21.59 -12.55 5.40
N ARG A 246 -22.16 -12.16 6.54
CA ARG A 246 -21.52 -11.28 7.53
C ARG A 246 -20.79 -12.08 8.61
N PHE A 247 -19.88 -11.43 9.31
CA PHE A 247 -19.20 -12.06 10.45
C PHE A 247 -20.14 -12.16 11.65
N SER A 248 -20.21 -13.34 12.26
CA SER A 248 -20.94 -13.59 13.50
C SER A 248 -20.16 -14.55 14.38
N GLU A 249 -20.46 -14.54 15.68
CA GLU A 249 -19.85 -15.47 16.63
C GLU A 249 -20.11 -16.93 16.22
N GLU A 250 -21.33 -17.26 15.79
CA GLU A 250 -21.69 -18.59 15.30
C GLU A 250 -20.83 -19.02 14.09
N ILE A 251 -20.66 -18.13 13.11
CA ILE A 251 -19.88 -18.45 11.90
C ILE A 251 -18.40 -18.61 12.25
N CYS A 252 -17.87 -17.75 13.13
CA CYS A 252 -16.48 -17.79 13.54
C CYS A 252 -16.18 -18.93 14.53
N SER A 253 -17.18 -19.44 15.27
CA SER A 253 -17.02 -20.48 16.28
C SER A 253 -17.22 -21.91 15.78
N ARG A 254 -17.77 -22.12 14.57
CA ARG A 254 -17.96 -23.45 13.97
C ARG A 254 -16.65 -24.26 14.03
N LEU A 255 -16.65 -25.22 14.95
CA LEU A 255 -15.53 -26.01 15.43
C LEU A 255 -14.72 -26.62 14.29
N SER A 256 -13.38 -26.58 14.43
CA SER A 256 -12.47 -27.47 13.72
C SER A 256 -12.85 -28.93 14.02
N PRO A 257 -13.27 -29.76 13.04
CA PRO A 257 -13.10 -31.19 13.23
C PRO A 257 -11.60 -31.52 13.16
N PRO A 258 -11.09 -32.50 13.93
CA PRO A 258 -9.77 -33.05 13.68
C PRO A 258 -9.84 -33.86 12.39
N CYS A 259 -9.65 -33.23 11.23
CA CYS A 259 -9.61 -33.95 9.96
C CYS A 259 -8.17 -34.28 9.57
N HIS A 260 -7.81 -35.53 9.84
CA HIS A 260 -7.09 -36.33 8.87
C HIS A 260 -7.86 -36.27 7.53
N SER A 261 -7.42 -35.42 6.60
CA SER A 261 -7.44 -35.69 5.16
C SER A 261 -7.04 -34.45 4.40
N VAL A 262 -6.06 -34.67 3.54
CA VAL A 262 -5.59 -33.82 2.46
C VAL A 262 -6.78 -33.48 1.56
N TYR A 263 -6.92 -32.22 1.13
CA TYR A 263 -7.15 -31.79 -0.27
C TYR A 263 -7.75 -30.37 -0.37
N PHE A 264 -7.30 -29.67 -1.41
CA PHE A 264 -7.78 -28.40 -2.01
C PHE A 264 -7.25 -27.07 -1.45
N CYS A 265 -6.09 -26.68 -1.99
CA CYS A 265 -5.69 -25.29 -2.20
C CYS A 265 -5.32 -25.15 -3.69
N VAL A 266 -6.23 -24.63 -4.53
CA VAL A 266 -5.93 -24.21 -5.91
C VAL A 266 -6.71 -22.93 -6.16
N TYR A 267 -6.07 -22.00 -6.86
CA TYR A 267 -6.47 -20.62 -7.17
C TYR A 267 -6.12 -19.59 -6.10
N LEU A 268 -4.82 -19.25 -6.04
CA LEU A 268 -4.31 -17.87 -6.13
C LEU A 268 -2.78 -17.86 -5.86
N CYS A 269 -2.01 -18.46 -6.77
CA CYS A 269 -0.60 -18.16 -6.96
C CYS A 269 -0.30 -18.29 -8.46
N PRO A 270 0.23 -17.27 -9.15
CA PRO A 270 0.95 -17.49 -10.40
C PRO A 270 2.24 -18.24 -10.07
N GLN A 271 2.55 -19.24 -10.89
CA GLN A 271 3.87 -19.87 -10.95
C GLN A 271 4.94 -18.85 -11.36
#